data_AF-A0A2N2LPX9-F1
#
_entry.id   AF-A0A2N2LPX9-F1
#
_cell.length_a   1.000
_cell.length_b   1.000
_cell.length_c   1.000
_cell.angle_alpha   90.00
_cell.angle_beta   90.00
_cell.angle_gamma   90.00
#
_symmetry.space_group_name_H-M   'P 1'
#
loop_
_entity.id
_entity.type
_entity.pdbx_description
1 polymer ?
#
loop_
_entity_poly.entity_id
_entity_poly.type
_entity_poly.pdbx_seq_one_letter_code
_entity_poly.pdbx_strand_id
1 'polypeptide(L)'
;DEILAAAWKSQPAIFIVLALAAFMTAFYMGRQLVMVFFGDPRTEASKGATESKLVVTLPLMVLAGLSVLGGLLNFPGLHTLEKWLGHTLGEGEPAHFVWLVAGISLVLALLGLGLGWMIYSRKNEKTSADPLKKALGPLFTGMENKWWVDELYTAVILNPYKAFAQFMAEPVDLGVIDRIGGGLAAGTRAMAEGLRKLENGYIRSYGLLMLLGLTAILTWLFLH
;
A
#
# COMPACT_ATOMS: atom_id res chain seq x y z
N ASP A 1 -12.57 -22.53 -11.68
CA ASP A 1 -12.82 -23.28 -12.94
C ASP A 1 -13.84 -22.61 -13.84
N GLU A 2 -14.91 -21.98 -13.30
CA GLU A 2 -15.90 -21.27 -14.13
C GLU A 2 -15.30 -20.16 -15.04
N ILE A 3 -14.34 -19.38 -14.54
CA ILE A 3 -13.65 -18.36 -15.36
C ILE A 3 -12.77 -19.02 -16.45
N LEU A 4 -12.15 -20.16 -16.13
CA LEU A 4 -11.42 -20.96 -17.11
C LEU A 4 -12.38 -21.54 -18.16
N ALA A 5 -13.56 -22.00 -17.74
CA ALA A 5 -14.58 -22.54 -18.63
C ALA A 5 -15.11 -21.46 -19.60
N ALA A 6 -15.29 -20.23 -19.11
CA ALA A 6 -15.68 -19.09 -19.94
C ALA A 6 -14.61 -18.73 -20.99
N ALA A 7 -13.32 -18.80 -20.63
CA ALA A 7 -12.21 -18.51 -21.54
C ALA A 7 -11.91 -19.62 -22.55
N TRP A 8 -12.27 -20.87 -22.24
CA TRP A 8 -11.89 -22.08 -23.02
C TRP A 8 -12.25 -21.99 -24.51
N LYS A 9 -13.44 -21.49 -24.85
CA LYS A 9 -13.90 -21.40 -26.25
C LYS A 9 -13.66 -20.03 -26.88
N SER A 10 -13.68 -18.98 -26.07
CA SER A 10 -13.67 -17.59 -26.55
C SER A 10 -12.26 -17.05 -26.75
N GLN A 11 -11.32 -17.37 -25.84
CA GLN A 11 -10.00 -16.74 -25.77
C GLN A 11 -8.93 -17.73 -25.29
N PRO A 12 -8.39 -18.59 -26.17
CA PRO A 12 -7.44 -19.64 -25.80
C PRO A 12 -6.16 -19.12 -25.13
N ALA A 13 -5.67 -17.94 -25.52
CA ALA A 13 -4.49 -17.33 -24.90
C ALA A 13 -4.73 -17.01 -23.42
N ILE A 14 -5.90 -16.44 -23.09
CA ILE A 14 -6.28 -16.13 -21.71
C ILE A 14 -6.49 -17.41 -20.91
N PHE A 15 -7.10 -18.43 -21.52
CA PHE A 15 -7.22 -19.74 -20.90
C PHE A 15 -5.86 -20.31 -20.48
N ILE A 16 -4.84 -20.28 -21.36
CA ILE A 16 -3.51 -20.79 -21.05
C ILE A 16 -2.88 -20.01 -19.88
N VAL A 17 -2.97 -18.68 -19.91
CA VAL A 17 -2.43 -17.82 -18.83
C VAL A 17 -3.12 -18.14 -17.50
N LEU A 18 -4.45 -18.26 -17.49
CA LEU A 18 -5.20 -18.59 -16.28
C LEU A 18 -4.91 -20.02 -15.78
N ALA A 19 -4.71 -20.98 -16.69
CA ALA A 19 -4.38 -22.36 -16.33
C ALA A 19 -2.97 -22.44 -15.70
N LEU A 20 -2.00 -21.73 -16.29
CA LEU A 20 -0.66 -21.57 -15.70
C LEU A 20 -0.72 -20.86 -14.34
N ALA A 21 -1.56 -19.83 -14.20
CA ALA A 21 -1.76 -19.13 -12.94
C ALA A 21 -2.39 -20.03 -11.88
N ALA A 22 -3.36 -20.88 -12.23
CA ALA A 22 -3.96 -21.86 -11.32
C ALA A 22 -2.93 -22.88 -10.84
N PHE A 23 -2.12 -23.42 -11.76
CA PHE A 23 -1.01 -24.33 -11.43
C PHE A 23 0.03 -23.66 -10.51
N MET A 24 0.47 -22.44 -10.85
CA MET A 24 1.38 -21.66 -10.02
C MET A 24 0.79 -21.34 -8.64
N THR A 25 -0.51 -21.08 -8.57
CA THR A 25 -1.22 -20.84 -7.32
C THR A 25 -1.16 -22.04 -6.40
N ALA A 26 -1.54 -23.21 -6.93
CA ALA A 26 -1.46 -24.46 -6.20
C ALA A 26 -0.01 -24.79 -5.79
N PHE A 27 0.96 -24.56 -6.66
CA PHE A 27 2.38 -24.77 -6.38
C PHE A 27 2.90 -23.90 -5.22
N TYR A 28 2.65 -22.59 -5.25
CA TYR A 28 3.17 -21.72 -4.19
C TYR A 28 2.47 -21.98 -2.85
N MET A 29 1.17 -22.30 -2.85
CA MET A 29 0.43 -22.69 -1.64
C MET A 29 0.96 -24.00 -1.07
N GLY A 30 1.21 -25.00 -1.92
CA GLY A 30 1.83 -26.26 -1.51
C GLY A 30 3.21 -26.06 -0.90
N ARG A 31 4.06 -25.24 -1.55
CA ARG A 31 5.37 -24.83 -1.01
C ARG A 31 5.23 -24.19 0.37
N GLN A 32 4.30 -23.24 0.56
CA GLN A 32 4.09 -22.57 1.85
C GLN A 32 3.63 -23.55 2.94
N LEU A 33 2.63 -24.38 2.64
CA LEU A 33 2.08 -25.35 3.58
C LEU A 33 3.16 -26.33 4.06
N VAL A 34 3.96 -26.87 3.14
CA VAL A 34 5.04 -27.78 3.49
C VAL A 34 6.13 -27.10 4.29
N MET A 35 6.60 -25.92 3.89
CA MET A 35 7.69 -25.25 4.61
C MET A 35 7.29 -24.73 5.99
N VAL A 36 6.02 -24.34 6.20
CA VAL A 36 5.56 -23.75 7.47
C VAL A 36 5.11 -24.83 8.46
N PHE A 37 4.37 -25.84 8.01
CA PHE A 37 3.75 -26.81 8.91
C PHE A 37 4.46 -28.17 8.95
N PHE A 38 5.10 -28.58 7.84
CA PHE A 38 5.75 -29.90 7.73
C PHE A 38 7.28 -29.84 7.67
N GLY A 39 7.85 -28.63 7.69
CA GLY A 39 9.29 -28.39 7.68
C GLY A 39 9.86 -28.22 9.09
N ASP A 40 11.19 -28.30 9.20
CA ASP A 40 11.86 -28.06 10.48
C ASP A 40 11.80 -26.57 10.89
N PRO A 41 11.63 -26.26 12.19
CA PRO A 41 11.69 -24.90 12.73
C PRO A 41 12.99 -24.19 12.32
N ARG A 42 12.87 -23.03 11.67
CA ARG A 42 14.02 -22.25 11.18
C ARG A 42 14.51 -21.18 12.17
N THR A 43 13.74 -20.92 13.22
CA THR A 43 14.06 -19.93 14.27
C THR A 43 13.77 -20.51 15.66
N GLU A 44 14.47 -20.03 16.70
CA GLU A 44 14.22 -20.46 18.07
C GLU A 44 12.77 -20.17 18.52
N ALA A 45 12.20 -19.04 18.09
CA ALA A 45 10.79 -18.69 18.37
C ALA A 45 9.80 -19.71 17.78
N SER A 46 10.12 -20.29 16.61
CA SER A 46 9.25 -21.30 15.97
C SER A 46 9.27 -22.66 16.68
N LYS A 47 10.32 -23.00 17.44
CA LYS A 47 10.42 -24.28 18.15
C LYS A 47 9.44 -24.40 19.31
N GLY A 48 9.09 -23.28 19.94
CA GLY A 48 8.18 -23.20 21.08
C GLY A 48 6.81 -22.61 20.74
N ALA A 49 6.45 -22.55 19.44
CA ALA A 49 5.20 -21.94 19.02
C ALA A 49 4.01 -22.72 19.57
N THR A 50 3.12 -22.04 20.29
CA THR A 50 1.87 -22.60 20.81
C THR A 50 0.68 -22.10 20.00
N GLU A 51 -0.43 -22.83 20.13
CA GLU A 51 -1.70 -22.41 19.54
C GLU A 51 -2.13 -21.00 19.96
N SER A 52 -2.81 -20.31 19.04
CA SER A 52 -3.33 -18.97 19.29
C SER A 52 -4.51 -19.00 20.26
N LYS A 53 -4.70 -17.91 21.02
CA LYS A 53 -5.85 -17.75 21.91
C LYS A 53 -7.17 -17.79 21.13
N LEU A 54 -8.25 -18.21 21.77
CA LEU A 54 -9.58 -18.34 21.17
C LEU A 54 -10.10 -17.07 20.48
N VAL A 55 -9.65 -15.89 20.92
CA VAL A 55 -10.00 -14.60 20.29
C VAL A 55 -9.54 -14.52 18.82
N VAL A 56 -8.46 -15.23 18.45
CA VAL A 56 -7.97 -15.34 17.07
C VAL A 56 -8.54 -16.57 16.38
N THR A 57 -8.54 -17.72 17.06
CA THR A 57 -8.93 -19.01 16.44
C THR A 57 -10.43 -19.09 16.14
N LEU A 58 -11.29 -18.51 16.98
CA LEU A 58 -12.74 -18.56 16.79
C LEU A 58 -13.18 -17.84 15.50
N PRO A 59 -12.75 -16.59 15.20
CA PRO A 59 -13.00 -15.96 13.90
C PRO A 59 -12.54 -16.83 12.72
N LEU A 60 -11.35 -17.44 12.79
CA LEU A 60 -10.83 -18.29 11.72
C LEU A 60 -11.69 -19.55 11.51
N MET A 61 -12.15 -20.20 12.58
CA MET A 61 -13.06 -21.34 12.50
C MET A 61 -14.39 -20.96 11.87
N VAL A 62 -14.96 -19.81 12.24
CA VAL A 62 -16.20 -19.29 11.64
C VAL A 62 -16.01 -19.03 10.15
N LEU A 63 -14.92 -18.36 9.76
CA LEU A 63 -14.60 -18.09 8.35
C LEU A 63 -14.38 -19.38 7.55
N ALA A 64 -13.75 -20.40 8.13
CA ALA A 64 -13.60 -21.71 7.50
C ALA A 64 -14.97 -22.37 7.26
N GLY A 65 -15.86 -22.32 8.26
CA GLY A 65 -17.24 -22.80 8.11
C GLY A 65 -18.02 -22.05 7.02
N LEU A 66 -17.91 -20.72 6.99
CA LEU A 66 -18.54 -19.88 5.95
C LEU A 66 -17.98 -20.17 4.55
N SER A 67 -16.69 -20.50 4.44
CA SER A 67 -16.08 -20.87 3.15
C SER A 67 -16.65 -22.19 2.61
N VAL A 68 -16.86 -23.18 3.49
CA VAL A 68 -17.52 -24.45 3.12
C VAL A 68 -18.98 -24.20 2.72
N LEU A 69 -19.73 -23.44 3.53
CA LEU A 69 -21.13 -23.11 3.24
C LEU A 69 -21.27 -22.33 1.92
N GLY A 70 -20.40 -21.34 1.68
CA GLY A 70 -20.39 -20.56 0.44
C GLY A 70 -20.15 -21.44 -0.78
N GLY A 71 -19.22 -22.39 -0.69
CA GLY A 71 -19.00 -23.38 -1.75
C GLY A 71 -20.21 -24.30 -1.99
N LEU A 72 -20.90 -24.72 -0.93
CA LEU A 72 -22.09 -25.58 -1.02
C LEU A 72 -23.29 -24.86 -1.67
N LEU A 73 -23.45 -23.55 -1.43
CA LEU A 73 -24.53 -22.76 -2.03
C LEU A 73 -24.46 -22.67 -3.57
N ASN A 74 -23.29 -22.90 -4.14
CA ASN A 74 -23.05 -22.89 -5.58
C ASN A 74 -22.40 -24.20 -6.08
N PHE A 75 -22.67 -25.31 -5.38
CA PHE A 75 -22.20 -26.65 -5.76
C PHE A 75 -22.73 -27.03 -7.14
N PRO A 76 -22.04 -27.86 -7.96
CA PRO A 76 -22.54 -28.24 -9.29
C PRO A 76 -24.00 -28.75 -9.26
N GLY A 77 -24.90 -28.03 -9.93
CA GLY A 77 -26.35 -28.29 -9.93
C GLY A 77 -27.17 -27.41 -8.97
N LEU A 78 -26.52 -26.70 -8.05
CA LEU A 78 -27.10 -25.67 -7.20
C LEU A 78 -26.61 -24.30 -7.66
N HIS A 79 -27.55 -23.42 -8.01
CA HIS A 79 -27.27 -22.04 -8.45
C HIS A 79 -27.90 -21.02 -7.49
N THR A 80 -28.00 -21.37 -6.20
CA THR A 80 -28.75 -20.58 -5.21
C THR A 80 -28.15 -19.18 -5.05
N LEU A 81 -26.82 -19.11 -4.96
CA LEU A 81 -26.11 -17.85 -4.80
C LEU A 81 -26.14 -17.03 -6.10
N GLU A 82 -25.89 -17.68 -7.24
CA GLU A 82 -25.94 -17.05 -8.57
C GLU A 82 -27.31 -16.43 -8.87
N LYS A 83 -28.40 -17.18 -8.63
CA LYS A 83 -29.78 -16.67 -8.79
C LYS A 83 -30.08 -15.50 -7.86
N TRP A 84 -29.63 -15.59 -6.60
CA TRP A 84 -29.83 -14.51 -5.64
C TRP A 84 -29.09 -13.22 -6.07
N LEU A 85 -27.84 -13.34 -6.54
CA LEU A 85 -27.05 -12.23 -7.08
C LEU A 85 -27.60 -11.67 -8.40
N GLY A 86 -28.26 -12.50 -9.21
CA GLY A 86 -28.88 -12.10 -10.47
C GLY A 86 -29.90 -10.97 -10.32
N HIS A 87 -30.57 -10.87 -9.17
CA HIS A 87 -31.48 -9.76 -8.87
C HIS A 87 -30.79 -8.38 -8.80
N THR A 88 -29.49 -8.34 -8.49
CA THR A 88 -28.72 -7.09 -8.35
C THR A 88 -27.77 -6.86 -9.52
N LEU A 89 -27.14 -7.93 -10.02
CA LEU A 89 -26.12 -7.85 -11.08
C LEU A 89 -26.68 -8.05 -12.49
N GLY A 90 -27.97 -8.42 -12.62
CA GLY A 90 -28.58 -8.88 -13.87
C GLY A 90 -28.39 -10.38 -14.06
N GLU A 91 -29.28 -11.01 -14.84
CA GLU A 91 -29.11 -12.40 -15.24
C GLU A 91 -27.91 -12.51 -16.19
N GLY A 92 -26.81 -13.10 -15.70
CA GLY A 92 -25.68 -13.47 -16.54
C GLY A 92 -26.02 -14.64 -17.46
N GLU A 93 -25.27 -14.78 -18.55
CA GLU A 93 -25.30 -16.00 -19.37
C GLU A 93 -25.07 -17.22 -18.47
N PRO A 94 -25.93 -18.25 -18.50
CA PRO A 94 -25.77 -19.42 -17.64
C PRO A 94 -24.43 -20.08 -17.92
N ALA A 95 -23.53 -20.03 -16.94
CA ALA A 95 -22.23 -20.68 -17.04
C ALA A 95 -22.46 -22.20 -17.07
N HIS A 96 -22.33 -22.80 -18.24
CA HIS A 96 -22.44 -24.24 -18.37
C HIS A 96 -21.21 -24.89 -17.75
N PHE A 97 -21.43 -25.78 -16.79
CA PHE A 97 -20.36 -26.54 -16.16
C PHE A 97 -19.63 -27.40 -17.21
N VAL A 98 -18.37 -27.07 -17.49
CA VAL A 98 -17.53 -27.82 -18.44
C VAL A 98 -16.67 -28.82 -17.69
N TRP A 99 -17.15 -30.07 -17.61
CA TRP A 99 -16.46 -31.17 -16.93
C TRP A 99 -14.99 -31.33 -17.31
N LEU A 100 -14.66 -31.15 -18.60
CA LEU A 100 -13.27 -31.22 -19.06
C LEU A 100 -12.40 -30.13 -18.43
N VAL A 101 -12.89 -28.89 -18.37
CA VAL A 101 -12.14 -27.76 -17.81
C VAL A 101 -12.00 -27.92 -16.29
N ALA A 102 -13.06 -28.35 -15.60
CA ALA A 102 -12.98 -28.67 -14.18
C ALA A 102 -11.96 -29.79 -13.91
N GLY A 103 -11.97 -30.87 -14.72
CA GLY A 103 -11.00 -31.96 -14.61
C GLY A 103 -9.56 -31.51 -14.85
N ILE A 104 -9.32 -30.74 -15.91
CA ILE A 104 -8.00 -30.16 -16.20
C ILE A 104 -7.53 -29.28 -15.05
N SER A 105 -8.40 -28.41 -14.54
CA SER A 105 -8.07 -27.48 -13.46
C SER A 105 -7.74 -28.22 -12.16
N LEU A 106 -8.51 -29.26 -11.82
CA LEU A 106 -8.24 -30.14 -10.68
C LEU A 106 -6.89 -30.83 -10.82
N VAL A 107 -6.58 -31.40 -11.99
CA VAL A 107 -5.30 -32.06 -12.26
C VAL A 107 -4.15 -31.05 -12.14
N LEU A 108 -4.27 -29.85 -12.70
CA LEU A 108 -3.26 -28.81 -12.57
C LEU A 108 -3.05 -28.39 -11.12
N ALA A 109 -4.13 -28.24 -10.34
CA ALA A 109 -4.04 -27.92 -8.92
C ALA A 109 -3.32 -29.04 -8.13
N LEU A 110 -3.68 -30.30 -8.36
CA LEU A 110 -3.02 -31.44 -7.72
C LEU A 110 -1.55 -31.58 -8.13
N LEU A 111 -1.22 -31.34 -9.40
CA LEU A 111 0.16 -31.33 -9.88
C LEU A 111 0.97 -30.20 -9.24
N GLY A 112 0.41 -28.99 -9.15
CA GLY A 112 1.06 -27.85 -8.49
C GLY A 112 1.34 -28.16 -7.01
N LEU A 113 0.31 -28.57 -6.27
CA LEU A 113 0.45 -28.98 -4.86
C LEU A 113 1.45 -30.13 -4.69
N GLY A 114 1.36 -31.15 -5.53
CA GLY A 114 2.23 -32.33 -5.49
C GLY A 114 3.70 -32.00 -5.79
N LEU A 115 3.96 -31.12 -6.75
CA LEU A 115 5.32 -30.63 -7.03
C LEU A 115 5.86 -29.76 -5.90
N GLY A 116 5.02 -28.88 -5.33
CA GLY A 116 5.38 -28.11 -4.14
C GLY A 116 5.77 -29.03 -2.99
N TRP A 117 4.97 -30.08 -2.76
CA TRP A 117 5.26 -31.11 -1.76
C TRP A 117 6.57 -31.85 -2.06
N MET A 118 6.73 -32.38 -3.27
CA MET A 118 7.90 -33.18 -3.65
C MET A 118 9.22 -32.41 -3.54
N ILE A 119 9.23 -31.13 -3.95
CA ILE A 119 10.44 -30.29 -3.95
C ILE A 119 10.79 -29.84 -2.54
N TYR A 120 9.79 -29.44 -1.73
CA TYR A 120 10.03 -28.81 -0.42
C TYR A 120 9.87 -29.73 0.78
N SER A 121 9.37 -30.97 0.61
CA SER A 121 9.32 -31.97 1.68
C SER A 121 10.69 -32.58 2.00
N ARG A 122 11.66 -32.45 1.08
CA ARG A 122 13.02 -32.95 1.33
C ARG A 122 13.72 -32.09 2.36
N LYS A 123 14.25 -32.75 3.39
CA LYS A 123 15.00 -32.17 4.52
C LYS A 123 16.33 -31.56 4.04
N ASN A 124 16.29 -30.36 3.46
CA ASN A 124 17.47 -29.59 3.10
C ASN A 124 17.96 -28.81 4.33
N GLU A 125 18.51 -29.52 5.30
CA GLU A 125 18.97 -28.99 6.59
C GLU A 125 20.17 -28.01 6.49
N LYS A 126 20.80 -27.84 5.32
CA LYS A 126 22.14 -27.19 5.26
C LYS A 126 22.33 -26.11 4.20
N THR A 127 21.30 -25.68 3.48
CA THR A 127 21.49 -24.63 2.45
C THR A 127 20.37 -23.62 2.48
N SER A 128 20.70 -22.37 2.80
CA SER A 128 19.75 -21.23 2.80
C SER A 128 19.23 -20.87 1.41
N ALA A 129 19.76 -21.47 0.34
CA ALA A 129 19.36 -21.21 -1.04
C ALA A 129 18.15 -22.07 -1.41
N ASP A 130 17.14 -21.44 -2.02
CA ASP A 130 15.96 -22.14 -2.51
C ASP A 130 16.32 -23.20 -3.56
N PRO A 131 15.77 -24.43 -3.48
CA PRO A 131 16.04 -25.50 -4.45
C PRO A 131 15.80 -25.09 -5.91
N LEU A 132 14.83 -24.22 -6.16
CA LEU A 132 14.49 -23.76 -7.52
C LEU A 132 15.52 -22.79 -8.10
N LYS A 133 16.35 -22.14 -7.28
CA LYS A 133 17.36 -21.18 -7.75
C LYS A 133 18.36 -21.82 -8.70
N LYS A 134 18.72 -23.09 -8.48
CA LYS A 134 19.61 -23.84 -9.37
C LYS A 134 18.97 -24.17 -10.71
N ALA A 135 17.66 -24.47 -10.73
CA ALA A 135 16.94 -24.88 -11.93
C ALA A 135 16.52 -23.70 -12.80
N LEU A 136 16.08 -22.61 -12.18
CA LEU A 136 15.50 -21.44 -12.87
C LEU A 136 16.50 -20.30 -13.07
N GLY A 137 17.62 -20.28 -12.33
CA GLY A 137 18.72 -19.35 -12.53
C GLY A 137 18.27 -17.87 -12.55
N PRO A 138 18.55 -17.11 -13.63
CA PRO A 138 18.18 -15.69 -13.73
C PRO A 138 16.69 -15.42 -13.57
N LEU A 139 15.83 -16.35 -14.00
CA LEU A 139 14.38 -16.21 -13.86
C LEU A 139 13.98 -16.20 -12.38
N PHE A 140 14.62 -17.05 -11.57
CA PHE A 140 14.41 -17.05 -10.12
C PHE A 140 14.89 -15.75 -9.50
N THR A 141 16.05 -15.24 -9.91
CA THR A 141 16.56 -13.95 -9.42
C THR A 141 15.63 -12.80 -9.77
N GLY A 142 15.00 -12.81 -10.95
CA GLY A 142 13.96 -11.84 -11.29
C GLY A 142 12.76 -11.91 -10.34
N MET A 143 12.22 -13.10 -10.10
CA MET A 143 11.10 -13.30 -9.18
C MET A 143 11.46 -12.97 -7.72
N GLU A 144 12.68 -13.31 -7.28
CA GLU A 144 13.22 -13.01 -5.94
C GLU A 144 13.29 -11.49 -5.69
N ASN A 145 13.62 -10.71 -6.71
CA ASN A 145 13.62 -9.24 -6.67
C ASN A 145 12.29 -8.62 -7.14
N LYS A 146 11.17 -9.38 -7.14
CA LYS A 146 9.83 -8.92 -7.57
C LYS A 146 9.84 -8.19 -8.92
N TRP A 147 10.70 -8.62 -9.83
CA TRP A 147 10.91 -8.01 -11.15
C TRP A 147 11.35 -6.55 -11.13
N TRP A 148 11.98 -6.10 -10.04
CA TRP A 148 12.45 -4.73 -9.83
C TRP A 148 11.37 -3.64 -9.97
N VAL A 149 10.10 -4.01 -9.82
CA VAL A 149 8.98 -3.08 -9.93
C VAL A 149 9.00 -2.06 -8.79
N ASP A 150 9.37 -2.50 -7.57
CA ASP A 150 9.47 -1.63 -6.39
C ASP A 150 10.58 -0.59 -6.57
N GLU A 151 11.73 -1.00 -7.09
CA GLU A 151 12.90 -0.14 -7.36
C GLU A 151 12.58 0.85 -8.48
N LEU A 152 11.94 0.40 -9.56
CA LEU A 152 11.49 1.27 -10.64
C LEU A 152 10.48 2.30 -10.13
N TYR A 153 9.47 1.88 -9.36
CA TYR A 153 8.49 2.77 -8.78
C TYR A 153 9.14 3.78 -7.82
N THR A 154 10.11 3.32 -7.04
CA THR A 154 10.86 4.19 -6.13
C THR A 154 11.67 5.23 -6.91
N ALA A 155 12.38 4.81 -7.94
CA ALA A 155 13.23 5.68 -8.73
C ALA A 155 12.44 6.69 -9.57
N VAL A 156 11.34 6.26 -10.20
CA VAL A 156 10.59 7.06 -11.18
C VAL A 156 9.47 7.88 -10.53
N ILE A 157 8.84 7.38 -9.46
CA ILE A 157 7.70 8.04 -8.84
C ILE A 157 8.06 8.61 -7.47
N LEU A 158 8.57 7.79 -6.55
CA LEU A 158 8.77 8.23 -5.15
C LEU A 158 9.91 9.24 -5.01
N ASN A 159 11.06 9.01 -5.64
CA ASN A 159 12.22 9.89 -5.47
C ASN A 159 11.98 11.29 -6.05
N PRO A 160 11.41 11.46 -7.26
CA PRO A 160 11.02 12.77 -7.77
C PRO A 160 9.98 13.45 -6.88
N TYR A 161 8.98 12.70 -6.40
CA TYR A 161 7.98 13.24 -5.48
C TYR A 161 8.60 13.74 -4.16
N LYS A 162 9.50 12.95 -3.55
CA LYS A 162 10.22 13.34 -2.33
C LYS A 162 11.10 14.57 -2.56
N ALA A 163 11.82 14.61 -3.68
CA ALA A 163 12.65 15.76 -4.04
C ALA A 163 11.81 17.02 -4.21
N PHE A 164 10.64 16.92 -4.86
CA PHE A 164 9.71 18.02 -4.99
C PHE A 164 9.13 18.46 -3.64
N ALA A 165 8.73 17.52 -2.79
CA ALA A 165 8.23 17.83 -1.45
C ALA A 165 9.30 18.52 -0.59
N GLN A 166 10.55 18.06 -0.64
CA GLN A 166 11.67 18.70 0.05
C GLN A 166 11.96 20.10 -0.50
N PHE A 167 11.90 20.29 -1.82
CA PHE A 167 12.06 21.61 -2.43
C PHE A 167 10.97 22.61 -1.98
N MET A 168 9.73 22.14 -1.82
CA MET A 168 8.65 22.98 -1.27
C MET A 168 8.84 23.27 0.23
N ALA A 169 9.26 22.28 1.03
CA ALA A 169 9.40 22.46 2.47
C ALA A 169 10.60 23.34 2.85
N GLU A 170 11.75 23.11 2.23
CA GLU A 170 12.99 23.77 2.67
C GLU A 170 13.20 25.13 1.96
N PRO A 171 13.49 25.19 0.64
CA PRO A 171 13.64 26.45 -0.07
C PRO A 171 12.44 27.39 0.00
N VAL A 172 11.23 26.87 -0.20
CA VAL A 172 10.04 27.72 -0.32
C VAL A 172 9.52 28.10 1.06
N ASP A 173 9.15 27.14 1.89
CA ASP A 173 8.54 27.44 3.20
C ASP A 173 9.57 27.99 4.20
N LEU A 174 10.57 27.20 4.59
CA LEU A 174 11.60 27.65 5.54
C LEU A 174 12.52 28.75 4.99
N GLY A 175 12.67 28.84 3.67
CA GLY A 175 13.54 29.82 3.03
C GLY A 175 12.83 31.13 2.72
N VAL A 176 11.82 31.11 1.84
CA VAL A 176 11.17 32.33 1.35
C VAL A 176 10.09 32.79 2.33
N ILE A 177 9.18 31.91 2.71
CA ILE A 177 8.00 32.27 3.52
C ILE A 177 8.45 32.72 4.92
N ASP A 178 9.33 31.97 5.58
CA ASP A 178 9.82 32.34 6.92
C ASP A 178 10.61 33.66 6.92
N ARG A 179 11.45 33.91 5.90
CA ARG A 179 12.19 35.18 5.79
C ARG A 179 11.28 36.38 5.59
N ILE A 180 10.17 36.22 4.86
CA ILE A 180 9.18 37.29 4.72
C ILE A 180 8.57 37.59 6.09
N GLY A 181 8.14 36.56 6.83
CA GLY A 181 7.58 36.71 8.18
C GLY A 181 8.57 37.37 9.14
N GLY A 182 9.81 36.86 9.19
CA GLY A 182 10.90 37.41 10.01
C GLY A 182 11.27 38.84 9.63
N GLY A 183 11.28 39.17 8.34
CA GLY A 183 11.55 40.51 7.82
C GLY A 183 10.48 41.52 8.25
N LEU A 184 9.20 41.15 8.20
CA LEU A 184 8.11 41.97 8.70
C LEU A 184 8.21 42.20 10.22
N ALA A 185 8.53 41.15 10.98
CA ALA A 185 8.75 41.25 12.42
C ALA A 185 9.97 42.15 12.76
N ALA A 186 11.06 42.05 11.99
CA ALA A 186 12.24 42.89 12.18
C ALA A 186 11.94 44.36 11.83
N GLY A 187 11.22 44.61 10.72
CA GLY A 187 10.84 45.96 10.30
C GLY A 187 9.94 46.66 11.32
N THR A 188 8.93 45.95 11.85
CA THR A 188 8.06 46.48 12.91
C THR A 188 8.83 46.77 14.20
N ARG A 189 9.75 45.89 14.63
CA ARG A 189 10.63 46.15 15.78
C ARG A 189 11.53 47.35 15.57
N ALA A 190 12.14 47.49 14.39
CA ALA A 190 13.01 48.61 14.06
C ALA A 190 12.24 49.94 14.09
N MET A 191 11.01 49.97 13.58
CA MET A 191 10.13 51.15 13.70
C MET A 191 9.81 51.48 15.16
N ALA A 192 9.43 50.47 15.96
CA ALA A 192 9.13 50.66 17.38
C ALA A 192 10.34 51.19 18.16
N GLU A 193 11.54 50.66 17.90
CA GLU A 193 12.79 51.14 18.51
C GLU A 193 13.15 52.56 18.07
N GLY A 194 12.89 52.91 16.80
CA GLY A 194 13.07 54.26 16.28
C GLY A 194 12.15 55.27 16.97
N LEU A 195 10.85 54.96 17.06
CA LEU A 195 9.87 55.78 17.78
C LEU A 195 10.22 55.90 19.26
N ARG A 196 10.69 54.82 19.90
CA ARG A 196 11.12 54.84 21.31
C ARG A 196 12.24 55.86 21.58
N LYS A 197 13.11 56.16 20.61
CA LYS A 197 14.17 57.17 20.78
C LYS A 197 13.63 58.61 20.85
N LEU A 198 12.43 58.88 20.32
CA LEU A 198 11.76 60.17 20.45
C LEU A 198 11.27 60.41 21.89
N GLU A 199 11.00 59.33 22.62
CA GLU A 199 10.62 59.33 24.05
C GLU A 199 11.86 59.44 24.95
N ASN A 200 12.51 60.60 24.92
CA ASN A 200 13.79 60.83 25.62
C ASN A 200 13.66 61.29 27.09
N GLY A 201 12.43 61.42 27.62
CA GLY A 201 12.17 61.78 29.02
C GLY A 201 12.41 63.25 29.39
N TYR A 202 12.81 64.11 28.45
CA TYR A 202 13.04 65.54 28.68
C TYR A 202 11.76 66.37 28.45
N ILE A 203 11.18 66.91 29.53
CA ILE A 203 9.94 67.72 29.51
C ILE A 203 9.97 68.86 28.47
N ARG A 204 11.14 69.47 28.24
CA ARG A 204 11.31 70.55 27.24
C ARG A 204 11.10 70.07 25.81
N SER A 205 11.53 68.86 25.47
CA SER A 205 11.34 68.28 24.13
C SER A 205 9.86 68.02 23.86
N TYR A 206 9.12 67.52 24.85
CA TYR A 206 7.66 67.33 24.75
C TYR A 206 6.91 68.64 24.59
N GLY A 207 7.28 69.68 25.34
CA GLY A 207 6.68 71.02 25.21
C GLY A 207 6.82 71.58 23.80
N LEU A 208 8.00 71.42 23.19
CA LEU A 208 8.30 71.89 21.84
C LEU A 208 7.51 71.11 20.77
N LEU A 209 7.40 69.79 20.91
CA LEU A 209 6.57 68.94 20.05
C LEU A 209 5.09 69.27 20.15
N MET A 210 4.56 69.49 21.36
CA MET A 210 3.16 69.88 21.56
C MET A 210 2.84 71.24 20.92
N LEU A 211 3.74 72.21 21.05
CA LEU A 211 3.56 73.55 20.47
C LEU A 211 3.63 73.52 18.94
N LEU A 212 4.54 72.72 18.36
CA LEU A 212 4.60 72.44 16.92
C LEU A 212 3.35 71.70 16.43
N GLY A 213 2.87 70.69 17.17
CA GLY A 213 1.65 69.97 16.85
C GLY A 213 0.41 70.88 16.86
N LEU A 214 0.29 71.73 17.88
CA LEU A 214 -0.80 72.70 18.00
C LEU A 214 -0.78 73.71 16.85
N THR A 215 0.39 74.28 16.54
CA THR A 215 0.52 75.22 15.42
C THR A 215 0.23 74.55 14.09
N ALA A 216 0.69 73.32 13.85
CA ALA A 216 0.38 72.58 12.63
C ALA A 216 -1.13 72.29 12.47
N ILE A 217 -1.81 71.86 13.54
CA ILE A 217 -3.26 71.62 13.54
C ILE A 217 -4.01 72.91 13.25
N LEU A 218 -3.69 74.00 13.95
CA LEU A 218 -4.33 75.31 13.74
C LEU A 218 -4.09 75.81 12.31
N THR A 219 -2.86 75.69 11.80
CA THR A 219 -2.53 76.09 10.43
C THR A 219 -3.31 75.29 9.40
N TRP A 220 -3.42 73.97 9.57
CA TRP A 220 -4.24 73.12 8.70
C TRP A 220 -5.72 73.55 8.73
N LEU A 221 -6.27 73.81 9.92
CA LEU A 221 -7.67 74.19 10.13
C LEU A 221 -7.99 75.61 9.63
N PHE A 222 -7.01 76.49 9.51
CA PHE A 222 -7.19 77.83 8.92
C PHE A 222 -6.94 77.86 7.41
N LEU A 223 -6.19 76.89 6.86
CA LEU A 223 -5.89 76.78 5.43
C LEU A 223 -6.84 75.83 4.68
N HIS A 224 -7.69 75.08 5.39
CA HIS A 224 -8.81 74.29 4.86
C HIS A 224 -10.10 74.76 5.52
#